data_AF-A0A8T5M6E6-F1
#
_entry.id   AF-A0A8T5M6E6-F1
#
_cell.length_a   1.000
_cell.length_b   1.000
_cell.length_c   1.000
_cell.angle_alpha   90.00
_cell.angle_beta   90.00
_cell.angle_gamma   90.00
#
_symmetry.space_group_name_H-M   'P 1'
#
loop_
_entity.id
_entity.type
_entity.pdbx_description
1 polymer ?
#
loop_
_entity_poly.entity_id
_entity_poly.type
_entity_poly.pdbx_seq_one_letter_code
_entity_poly.pdbx_strand_id
1 'polypeptide(L)' 'MENYVFDEDVKSTEKVIEQEDLESSEEGFLRGYGEEDEVEECAECGSAVDEEKKVTKNIDGEDQVFCSTDCAEDFEENL' A
#
# COMPACT_ATOMS: atom_id res chain seq x y z
N MET A 1 -33.04 16.07 36.36
CA MET A 1 -31.62 16.38 36.57
C MET A 1 -30.95 15.04 36.78
N GLU A 2 -30.14 14.62 35.82
CA GLU A 2 -29.25 13.48 36.00
C GLU A 2 -28.36 13.75 37.21
N ASN A 3 -28.06 12.73 38.01
CA ASN A 3 -26.80 12.62 38.74
C ASN A 3 -26.63 11.17 39.26
N TYR A 4 -25.56 10.56 38.76
CA TYR A 4 -25.03 9.25 39.09
C TYR A 4 -24.82 9.06 40.60
N VAL A 5 -25.16 7.87 41.10
CA VAL A 5 -24.53 7.29 42.29
C VAL A 5 -23.92 5.97 41.85
N PHE A 6 -22.59 5.94 41.90
CA PHE A 6 -21.74 4.79 41.63
C PHE A 6 -21.92 3.81 42.80
N ASP A 7 -22.60 2.70 42.57
CA ASP A 7 -22.71 1.59 43.51
C ASP A 7 -21.96 0.41 42.89
N GLU A 8 -20.80 0.05 43.44
CA GLU A 8 -20.55 -1.30 43.95
C GLU A 8 -19.11 -1.39 44.45
N ASP A 9 -19.02 -1.49 45.77
CA ASP A 9 -17.91 -2.04 46.52
C ASP A 9 -17.35 -3.32 45.90
N VAL A 10 -16.09 -3.24 45.49
CA VAL A 10 -15.01 -4.20 45.73
C VAL A 10 -15.46 -5.64 45.99
N LYS A 11 -15.74 -6.39 44.92
CA LYS A 11 -15.73 -7.85 44.98
C LYS A 11 -14.43 -8.36 44.37
N SER A 12 -13.51 -8.71 45.25
CA SER A 12 -12.29 -9.47 44.98
C SER A 12 -12.57 -10.61 43.99
N THR A 13 -12.18 -10.41 42.73
CA THR A 13 -12.00 -11.50 41.78
C THR A 13 -10.52 -11.49 41.42
N GLU A 14 -9.78 -12.26 42.20
CA GLU A 14 -8.53 -12.88 41.79
C GLU A 14 -8.80 -13.62 40.46
N LYS A 15 -8.56 -12.93 39.35
CA LYS A 15 -8.33 -13.55 38.06
C LYS A 15 -6.92 -13.15 37.68
N VAL A 16 -5.99 -14.02 38.04
CA VAL A 16 -4.68 -14.10 37.40
C VAL A 16 -4.97 -14.16 35.90
N ILE A 17 -4.77 -13.04 35.22
CA ILE A 17 -4.68 -13.01 33.78
C ILE A 17 -3.31 -13.60 33.52
N GLU A 18 -3.26 -14.89 33.17
CA GLU A 18 -2.08 -15.50 32.56
C GLU A 18 -1.79 -14.71 31.27
N GLN A 19 -0.88 -13.74 31.39
CA GLN A 19 -0.35 -12.98 30.27
C GLN A 19 0.70 -13.84 29.56
N GLU A 20 0.30 -14.92 28.91
CA GLU A 20 1.27 -15.78 28.18
C GLU A 20 0.82 -16.21 26.78
N ASP A 21 -0.28 -15.69 26.22
CA ASP A 21 -0.67 -16.09 24.85
C ASP A 21 -1.41 -15.00 24.05
N LEU A 22 -0.91 -13.77 24.11
CA LEU A 22 -1.38 -12.68 23.24
C LEU A 22 -0.26 -12.09 22.38
N GLU A 23 0.77 -12.90 22.09
CA GLU A 23 1.86 -12.55 21.17
C GLU A 23 1.88 -13.43 19.89
N SER A 24 0.93 -14.35 19.69
CA SER A 24 1.00 -15.28 18.55
C SER A 24 0.06 -14.96 17.37
N SER A 25 -0.96 -14.10 17.57
CA SER A 25 -1.94 -13.83 16.51
C SER A 25 -1.71 -12.52 15.73
N GLU A 26 -0.75 -11.68 16.10
CA GLU A 26 -0.48 -10.40 15.42
C GLU A 26 0.54 -10.52 14.28
N GLU A 27 1.42 -11.52 14.31
CA GLU A 27 2.48 -11.70 13.30
C GLU A 27 1.96 -12.18 11.92
N GLY A 28 0.73 -12.69 11.87
CA GLY A 28 0.11 -13.19 10.64
C GLY A 28 -0.44 -12.12 9.68
N PHE A 29 -0.68 -10.90 10.17
CA PHE A 29 -1.26 -9.81 9.36
C PHE A 29 -0.21 -8.98 8.61
N LEU A 30 1.07 -9.08 8.97
CA LEU A 30 2.15 -8.25 8.40
C LEU A 30 2.86 -8.87 7.18
N ARG A 31 2.39 -10.01 6.67
CA ARG A 31 3.06 -10.75 5.58
C ARG A 31 2.32 -10.65 4.23
N GLY A 32 1.75 -9.48 3.95
CA GLY A 32 0.85 -9.25 2.81
C GLY A 32 1.39 -8.40 1.67
N TYR A 33 2.70 -8.14 1.58
CA TYR A 33 3.31 -7.36 0.49
C TYR A 33 4.53 -8.08 -0.09
N GLY A 34 4.40 -9.40 -0.29
CA GLY A 34 5.38 -10.16 -1.05
C GLY A 34 4.92 -10.19 -2.50
N GLU A 35 5.67 -9.51 -3.38
CA GLU A 35 5.48 -9.44 -4.83
C GLU A 35 4.56 -8.30 -5.27
N GLU A 36 5.04 -7.06 -5.04
CA GLU A 36 4.72 -5.96 -5.93
C GLU A 36 5.49 -6.25 -7.22
N ASP A 37 4.86 -6.87 -8.22
CA ASP A 37 5.38 -6.84 -9.58
C ASP A 37 5.64 -5.36 -9.91
N GLU A 38 6.91 -4.99 -10.07
CA GLU A 38 7.33 -3.62 -10.38
C GLU A 38 6.87 -3.34 -11.82
N VAL A 39 5.60 -2.94 -11.96
CA VAL A 39 5.01 -2.54 -13.22
C VAL A 39 5.52 -1.15 -13.56
N GLU A 40 6.14 -1.01 -14.73
CA GLU A 40 6.53 0.31 -15.21
C GLU A 40 5.29 1.13 -15.52
N GLU A 41 5.32 2.42 -15.17
CA GLU A 41 4.24 3.36 -15.44
C GLU A 41 4.58 4.21 -16.67
N CYS A 42 3.57 4.49 -17.50
CA CYS A 42 3.73 5.33 -18.67
C CYS A 42 4.03 6.77 -18.25
N ALA A 43 5.12 7.35 -18.78
CA ALA A 43 5.56 8.70 -18.45
C ALA A 43 4.58 9.81 -18.91
N GLU A 44 3.73 9.53 -19.90
CA GLU A 44 2.71 10.46 -20.38
C GLU A 44 1.41 10.36 -19.56
N CYS A 45 0.79 9.17 -19.54
CA CYS A 45 -0.56 8.99 -19.00
C CYS A 45 -0.62 8.34 -17.61
N GLY A 46 0.50 7.88 -17.06
CA GLY A 46 0.57 7.19 -15.75
C GLY A 46 -0.11 5.82 -15.70
N SER A 47 -0.42 5.23 -16.86
CA SER A 47 -1.00 3.87 -16.92
C SER A 47 0.09 2.81 -16.80
N ALA A 48 -0.24 1.66 -16.20
CA ALA A 48 0.66 0.51 -16.17
C ALA A 48 1.02 0.05 -17.60
N VAL A 49 2.29 -0.24 -17.81
CA VAL A 49 2.86 -0.64 -19.09
C VAL A 49 3.04 -2.16 -19.11
N ASP A 50 2.41 -2.81 -20.08
CA ASP A 50 2.67 -4.22 -20.36
C ASP A 50 4.09 -4.37 -20.94
N GLU A 51 4.89 -5.30 -20.39
CA GLU A 51 6.25 -5.58 -20.89
C GLU A 51 6.28 -5.92 -22.40
N GLU A 52 5.23 -6.52 -22.94
CA GLU A 52 5.11 -6.87 -24.35
C GLU A 52 4.90 -5.64 -25.27
N LYS A 53 4.31 -4.56 -24.74
CA LYS A 53 3.95 -3.34 -25.50
C LYS A 53 4.74 -2.11 -25.07
N LYS A 54 5.65 -2.28 -24.12
CA LYS A 54 6.62 -1.30 -23.65
C LYS A 54 7.32 -0.61 -24.82
N VAL A 55 7.21 0.71 -24.86
CA VAL A 55 8.00 1.57 -25.74
C VAL A 55 8.94 2.39 -24.87
N THR A 56 10.25 2.28 -25.09
CA THR A 56 11.27 3.07 -24.38
C THR A 56 11.89 4.08 -25.33
N LYS A 57 11.92 5.35 -24.93
CA LYS A 57 12.53 6.45 -25.68
C LYS A 57 13.45 7.25 -24.78
N ASN A 58 14.59 7.68 -25.33
CA ASN A 58 15.50 8.58 -24.63
C ASN A 58 15.12 10.03 -24.92
N ILE A 59 14.69 10.76 -23.89
CA ILE A 59 14.18 12.13 -23.96
C ILE A 59 14.91 12.96 -22.89
N ASP A 60 15.52 14.07 -23.30
CA ASP A 60 16.37 14.92 -22.44
C ASP A 60 17.54 14.18 -21.73
N GLY A 61 17.93 13.02 -22.26
CA GLY A 61 18.99 12.16 -21.67
C GLY A 61 18.49 11.15 -20.65
N GLU A 62 17.18 11.08 -20.39
CA GLU A 62 16.53 10.07 -19.54
C GLU A 62 15.72 9.07 -20.40
N ASP A 63 15.78 7.79 -20.05
CA ASP A 63 14.99 6.75 -20.70
C ASP A 63 13.57 6.71 -20.11
N GLN A 64 12.61 7.21 -20.88
CA GLN A 64 11.20 7.25 -20.52
C GLN A 64 10.46 6.06 -21.12
N VAL A 65 9.52 5.49 -20.35
CA VAL A 65 8.72 4.32 -20.75
C VAL A 65 7.29 4.73 -21.04
N PHE A 66 6.71 4.16 -22.09
CA PHE A 66 5.36 4.46 -22.57
C PHE A 66 4.58 3.19 -22.85
N CYS A 67 3.26 3.25 -22.63
CA CYS A 67 2.34 2.15 -22.90
C CYS A 67 2.05 1.94 -24.40
N SER A 68 2.36 2.93 -25.23
CA SER A 68 2.15 2.91 -26.67
C SER A 68 3.05 3.92 -27.38
N THR A 69 3.17 3.77 -28.71
CA THR A 69 3.92 4.71 -29.55
C THR A 69 3.26 6.10 -29.59
N ASP A 70 1.94 6.15 -29.52
CA ASP A 70 1.16 7.40 -29.55
C ASP A 70 1.49 8.28 -28.33
N CYS A 71 1.51 7.67 -27.13
CA CYS A 71 1.94 8.34 -25.90
C CYS A 71 3.40 8.85 -25.98
N ALA A 72 4.28 8.09 -26.62
CA ALA A 72 5.68 8.51 -26.77
C ALA A 72 5.81 9.70 -27.72
N GLU A 73 5.07 9.71 -28.83
CA GLU A 73 5.05 10.83 -29.78
C GLU A 73 4.42 12.08 -29.15
N ASP A 74 3.27 11.96 -28.48
CA ASP A 74 2.60 13.09 -27.82
C ASP A 74 3.47 13.72 -26.73
N PHE A 75 4.20 12.90 -25.97
CA PHE A 75 5.16 13.37 -24.97
C PHE A 75 6.35 14.12 -25.60
N GLU A 76 6.89 13.63 -26.72
CA GLU A 76 7.96 14.33 -27.46
C GLU A 76 7.46 15.65 -28.08
N GLU A 77 6.20 15.72 -28.53
CA GLU A 77 5.61 16.95 -29.10
C GLU A 77 5.25 18.01 -28.04
N ASN A 78 5.01 17.60 -26.80
CA ASN A 78 4.69 18.50 -25.67
C ASN A 78 5.92 18.94 -24.84
N LEU A 79 7.13 18.50 -25.20
CA LEU A 79 8.39 18.89 -24.54
C LEU A 79 8.85 20.33 -24.88
#